data_AF-A0A7S2H976-F1
#
_entry.id   AF-A0A7S2H976-F1
#
_cell.length_a   1.000
_cell.length_b   1.000
_cell.length_c   1.000
_cell.angle_alpha   90.00
_cell.angle_beta   90.00
_cell.angle_gamma   90.00
#
_symmetry.space_group_name_H-M   'P 1'
#
loop_
_entity.id
_entity.type
_entity.pdbx_description
1 polymer ?
#
loop_
_entity_poly.entity_id
_entity_poly.type
_entity_poly.pdbx_seq_one_letter_code
_entity_poly.pdbx_strand_id
1 'polypeptide(L)'
;DTTGFAQLGFIIAVALCFVDALGDLDQVRRYRHNCRYEVVRALPNRVLICRRQGAAHYEEDFGYRDPVPETVGGVGEWDQKLHLIADLNGIIAELRPVSEANWRDMADDQDHGRRSVWKFVGLDLFNDETPTLRQLLADEEGSRRSTPKSINNQDVTGVRHIRDTLADASKTLQHAKSRTRVDLQMENL
;
A
#
# COMPACT_ATOMS: atom_id res chain seq x y z
N ASP A 1 6.21 -32.16 56.54
CA ASP A 1 5.61 -31.07 55.73
C ASP A 1 5.40 -31.44 54.25
N THR A 2 4.96 -32.65 53.93
CA THR A 2 4.69 -33.09 52.55
C THR A 2 3.35 -32.58 51.99
N THR A 3 2.41 -32.26 52.87
CA THR A 3 1.07 -31.76 52.53
C THR A 3 1.11 -30.35 51.93
N GLY A 4 2.01 -29.49 52.40
CA GLY A 4 2.16 -28.13 51.87
C GLY A 4 2.63 -28.09 50.42
N PHE A 5 3.57 -28.97 50.05
CA PHE A 5 4.03 -29.08 48.66
C PHE A 5 2.92 -29.56 47.70
N ALA A 6 2.08 -30.50 48.15
CA ALA A 6 0.96 -30.98 47.35
C ALA A 6 -0.10 -29.88 47.10
N GLN A 7 -0.43 -29.10 48.13
CA GLN A 7 -1.36 -27.97 48.01
C GLN A 7 -0.82 -26.89 47.06
N LEU A 8 0.46 -26.54 47.17
CA LEU A 8 1.10 -25.56 46.29
C LEU A 8 1.08 -26.04 44.83
N GLY A 9 1.42 -27.31 44.57
CA GLY A 9 1.38 -27.90 43.23
C GLY A 9 -0.02 -27.87 42.61
N PHE A 10 -1.06 -28.16 43.40
CA PHE A 10 -2.46 -28.08 42.96
C PHE A 10 -2.86 -26.65 42.58
N ILE A 11 -2.52 -25.66 43.40
CA ILE A 11 -2.81 -24.24 43.12
C ILE A 11 -2.13 -23.80 41.81
N ILE A 12 -0.86 -24.16 41.61
CA ILE A 12 -0.12 -23.84 40.39
C ILE A 12 -0.78 -24.51 39.17
N ALA A 13 -1.15 -25.78 39.27
CA ALA A 13 -1.81 -26.48 38.17
C ALA A 13 -3.14 -25.83 37.77
N VAL A 14 -3.97 -25.49 38.76
CA VAL A 14 -5.24 -24.77 38.54
C VAL A 14 -4.99 -23.39 37.89
N ALA A 15 -3.99 -22.64 38.38
CA ALA A 15 -3.63 -21.35 37.81
C ALA A 15 -3.19 -21.47 36.34
N LEU A 16 -2.39 -22.49 36.00
CA LEU A 16 -1.98 -22.77 34.62
C LEU A 16 -3.17 -23.13 33.73
N CYS A 17 -4.13 -23.93 34.23
CA CYS A 17 -5.36 -24.22 33.49
C CYS A 17 -6.18 -22.95 33.20
N PHE A 18 -6.23 -21.99 34.14
CA PHE A 18 -6.90 -20.71 33.89
C PHE A 18 -6.17 -19.86 32.83
N VAL A 19 -4.84 -19.83 32.85
CA VAL A 19 -4.04 -19.12 31.84
C VAL A 19 -4.28 -19.72 30.45
N ASP A 20 -4.32 -21.04 30.34
CA ASP A 20 -4.60 -21.76 29.09
C ASP A 20 -6.01 -21.44 28.55
N ALA A 21 -7.03 -21.53 29.43
CA ALA A 21 -8.40 -21.19 29.07
C ALA A 21 -8.56 -19.72 28.61
N LEU A 22 -7.80 -18.79 29.19
CA LEU A 22 -7.79 -17.40 28.73
C LEU A 22 -7.17 -17.25 27.33
N GLY A 23 -6.16 -18.06 27.01
CA GLY A 23 -5.58 -18.14 25.67
C GLY A 23 -6.60 -18.61 24.63
N ASP A 24 -7.37 -19.64 24.95
CA ASP A 24 -8.42 -20.17 24.06
C ASP A 24 -9.55 -19.15 23.84
N LEU A 25 -9.96 -18.43 24.90
CA LEU A 25 -10.94 -17.36 24.77
C LEU A 25 -10.44 -16.22 23.87
N ASP A 26 -9.15 -15.90 23.89
CA ASP A 26 -8.55 -14.93 22.96
C ASP A 26 -8.60 -15.44 21.52
N GLN A 27 -8.34 -16.74 21.28
CA GLN A 27 -8.49 -17.33 19.94
C GLN A 27 -9.94 -17.27 19.44
N VAL A 28 -10.92 -17.59 20.29
CA VAL A 28 -12.35 -17.49 19.94
C VAL A 28 -12.72 -16.05 19.62
N ARG A 29 -12.21 -15.07 20.38
CA ARG A 29 -12.40 -13.65 20.06
C ARG A 29 -11.80 -13.30 18.71
N ARG A 30 -10.62 -13.81 18.38
CA ARG A 30 -9.97 -13.57 17.08
C ARG A 30 -10.68 -14.26 15.91
N TYR A 31 -11.39 -15.37 16.17
CA TYR A 31 -12.18 -16.06 15.16
C TYR A 31 -13.22 -15.13 14.51
N ARG A 32 -13.69 -14.09 15.21
CA ARG A 32 -14.58 -13.06 14.65
C ARG A 32 -13.98 -12.31 13.46
N HIS A 33 -12.66 -12.31 13.30
CA HIS A 33 -11.94 -11.67 12.21
C HIS A 33 -11.66 -12.62 11.03
N ASN A 34 -12.08 -13.89 11.10
CA ASN A 34 -11.99 -14.78 9.95
C ASN A 34 -12.90 -14.27 8.83
N CYS A 35 -12.28 -14.05 7.68
CA CYS A 35 -12.96 -13.61 6.48
C CYS A 35 -12.42 -14.36 5.26
N ARG A 36 -13.26 -14.45 4.24
CA ARG A 36 -12.94 -14.99 2.93
C ARG A 36 -13.09 -13.88 1.91
N TYR A 37 -12.12 -13.77 1.01
CA TYR A 37 -12.16 -12.85 -0.11
C TYR A 37 -12.45 -13.61 -1.40
N GLU A 38 -13.42 -13.12 -2.16
CA GLU A 38 -13.74 -13.59 -3.50
C GLU A 38 -13.27 -12.52 -4.49
N VAL A 39 -12.36 -12.86 -5.39
CA VAL A 39 -11.86 -11.89 -6.38
C VAL A 39 -12.97 -11.61 -7.39
N VAL A 40 -13.43 -10.36 -7.43
CA VAL A 40 -14.44 -9.88 -8.37
C VAL A 40 -13.78 -9.41 -9.65
N ARG A 41 -12.67 -8.67 -9.53
CA ARG A 41 -11.95 -8.08 -10.67
C ARG A 41 -10.48 -7.85 -10.32
N ALA A 42 -9.59 -8.05 -11.28
CA ALA A 42 -8.20 -7.62 -11.17
C ALA A 42 -8.02 -6.23 -11.80
N LEU A 43 -7.25 -5.38 -11.13
CA LEU A 43 -6.78 -4.07 -11.58
C LEU A 43 -5.28 -4.15 -11.89
N PRO A 44 -4.71 -3.12 -12.55
CA PRO A 44 -3.26 -3.00 -12.71
C PRO A 44 -2.51 -3.05 -11.37
N ASN A 45 -1.19 -3.23 -11.43
CA ASN A 45 -0.30 -3.19 -10.26
C ASN A 45 -0.63 -4.22 -9.17
N ARG A 46 -1.16 -5.39 -9.56
CA ARG A 46 -1.52 -6.49 -8.65
C ARG A 46 -2.53 -6.06 -7.58
N VAL A 47 -3.38 -5.09 -7.92
CA VAL A 47 -4.53 -4.69 -7.10
C VAL A 47 -5.74 -5.52 -7.53
N LEU A 48 -6.49 -6.01 -6.55
CA LEU A 48 -7.67 -6.85 -6.74
C LEU A 48 -8.85 -6.18 -6.05
N ILE A 49 -9.99 -6.15 -6.74
CA ILE A 49 -11.28 -5.87 -6.13
C ILE A 49 -11.83 -7.20 -5.66
N CYS A 50 -12.02 -7.32 -4.35
CA CYS A 50 -12.48 -8.53 -3.70
C CYS A 50 -13.80 -8.27 -2.97
N ARG A 51 -14.72 -9.22 -3.02
CA ARG A 51 -15.89 -9.25 -2.15
C ARG A 51 -15.53 -9.98 -0.86
N ARG A 52 -15.70 -9.34 0.29
CA ARG A 52 -15.46 -9.95 1.60
C ARG A 52 -16.69 -10.67 2.11
N GLN A 53 -16.48 -11.87 2.63
CA GLN A 53 -17.46 -12.66 3.37
C GLN A 53 -16.93 -12.91 4.80
N GLY A 54 -17.70 -12.55 5.82
CA GLY A 54 -17.30 -12.65 7.24
C GLY A 54 -16.80 -11.32 7.83
N ALA A 55 -16.17 -11.39 9.00
CA ALA A 55 -15.66 -10.23 9.76
C ALA A 55 -16.66 -9.06 9.91
N ALA A 56 -17.89 -9.37 10.32
CA ALA A 56 -19.00 -8.39 10.39
C ALA A 56 -18.68 -7.14 11.24
N HIS A 57 -17.83 -7.25 12.25
CA HIS A 57 -17.47 -6.17 13.18
C HIS A 57 -16.19 -5.42 12.76
N TYR A 58 -15.63 -5.71 11.59
CA TYR A 58 -14.37 -5.11 11.16
C TYR A 58 -14.44 -3.58 11.06
N GLU A 59 -15.59 -3.02 10.69
CA GLU A 59 -15.73 -1.55 10.62
C GLU A 59 -15.85 -0.90 11.99
N GLU A 60 -16.26 -1.64 13.01
CA GLU A 60 -16.26 -1.16 14.40
C GLU A 60 -14.83 -1.08 14.95
N ASP A 61 -14.01 -2.09 14.66
CA ASP A 61 -12.64 -2.16 15.18
C ASP A 61 -11.67 -1.27 14.39
N PHE A 62 -11.87 -1.11 13.08
CA PHE A 62 -10.95 -0.40 12.19
C PHE A 62 -11.52 0.88 11.59
N GLY A 63 -12.76 1.25 11.93
CA GLY A 63 -13.43 2.43 11.40
C GLY A 63 -14.14 2.21 10.05
N TYR A 64 -15.07 3.12 9.78
CA TYR A 64 -15.81 3.18 8.51
C TYR A 64 -14.88 3.46 7.34
N ARG A 65 -15.22 2.93 6.17
CA ARG A 65 -14.45 3.06 4.95
C ARG A 65 -15.23 3.88 3.95
N ASP A 66 -14.59 4.92 3.44
CA ASP A 66 -15.18 5.71 2.36
C ASP A 66 -15.29 4.86 1.08
N PRO A 67 -16.34 5.09 0.27
CA PRO A 67 -16.48 4.41 -1.01
C PRO A 67 -15.31 4.77 -1.93
N VAL A 68 -14.81 3.79 -2.68
CA VAL A 68 -13.75 4.03 -3.67
C VAL A 68 -14.39 4.67 -4.91
N PRO A 69 -13.83 5.79 -5.41
CA PRO A 69 -14.33 6.41 -6.64
C PRO A 69 -14.30 5.45 -7.84
N GLU A 70 -15.33 5.52 -8.70
CA GLU A 70 -15.40 4.71 -9.94
C GLU A 70 -14.18 4.91 -10.83
N THR A 71 -13.57 6.10 -10.84
CA THR A 71 -12.34 6.38 -11.59
C THR A 71 -11.14 5.52 -11.16
N VAL A 72 -11.12 5.07 -9.91
CA VAL A 72 -10.05 4.25 -9.34
C VAL A 72 -10.40 2.76 -9.47
N GLY A 73 -11.63 2.38 -9.08
CA GLY A 73 -12.05 0.98 -9.07
C GLY A 73 -12.57 0.45 -10.42
N GLY A 74 -13.01 1.33 -11.32
CA GLY A 74 -13.71 0.96 -12.55
C GLY A 74 -15.03 0.20 -12.30
N VAL A 75 -15.62 0.34 -11.11
CA VAL A 75 -16.90 -0.25 -10.70
C VAL A 75 -17.84 0.90 -10.40
N GLY A 76 -19.06 0.87 -10.95
CA GLY A 76 -20.03 1.97 -10.84
C GLY A 76 -20.41 2.29 -9.39
N GLU A 77 -21.25 1.46 -8.77
CA GLU A 77 -21.64 1.63 -7.37
C GLU A 77 -20.74 0.79 -6.46
N TRP A 78 -20.05 1.44 -5.52
CA TRP A 78 -19.17 0.77 -4.57
C TRP A 78 -19.97 0.19 -3.39
N ASP A 79 -20.17 -1.13 -3.40
CA ASP A 79 -20.74 -1.87 -2.27
C ASP A 79 -19.73 -1.93 -1.11
N GLN A 80 -20.19 -1.77 0.13
CA GLN A 80 -19.39 -1.90 1.36
C GLN A 80 -18.72 -3.28 1.50
N LYS A 81 -19.26 -4.29 0.81
CA LYS A 81 -18.66 -5.64 0.72
C LYS A 81 -17.47 -5.71 -0.23
N LEU A 82 -17.20 -4.68 -1.03
CA LEU A 82 -16.04 -4.60 -1.93
C LEU A 82 -14.84 -4.00 -1.20
N HIS A 83 -13.69 -4.63 -1.41
CA HIS A 83 -12.41 -4.28 -0.82
C HIS A 83 -11.37 -4.20 -1.92
N LEU A 84 -10.48 -3.20 -1.82
CA LEU A 84 -9.25 -3.19 -2.60
C LEU A 84 -8.18 -3.95 -1.84
N ILE A 85 -7.63 -4.98 -2.44
CA ILE A 85 -6.53 -5.77 -1.89
C ILE A 85 -5.33 -5.64 -2.83
N ALA A 86 -4.17 -5.28 -2.30
CA ALA A 86 -2.93 -5.23 -3.06
C ALA A 86 -1.97 -6.32 -2.58
N ASP A 87 -1.27 -6.94 -3.54
CA ASP A 87 -0.14 -7.83 -3.26
C ASP A 87 1.18 -7.06 -3.41
N LEU A 88 1.73 -6.67 -2.27
CA LEU A 88 2.97 -5.93 -2.15
C LEU A 88 4.11 -6.90 -1.82
N ASN A 89 4.73 -7.48 -2.85
CA ASN A 89 5.85 -8.41 -2.71
C ASN A 89 5.54 -9.63 -1.81
N GLY A 90 4.35 -10.21 -1.95
CA GLY A 90 3.90 -11.35 -1.15
C GLY A 90 3.20 -10.94 0.15
N ILE A 91 3.11 -9.65 0.44
CA ILE A 91 2.32 -9.11 1.55
C ILE A 91 0.96 -8.69 1.00
N ILE A 92 -0.09 -9.31 1.50
CA ILE A 92 -1.46 -8.93 1.18
C ILE A 92 -1.88 -7.78 2.09
N ALA A 93 -2.20 -6.64 1.49
CA ALA A 93 -2.63 -5.44 2.19
C ALA A 93 -4.02 -5.00 1.70
N GLU A 94 -4.90 -4.64 2.61
CA GLU A 94 -6.14 -3.94 2.26
C GLU A 94 -5.84 -2.46 2.02
N LEU A 95 -6.17 -1.95 0.85
CA LEU A 95 -6.08 -0.54 0.51
C LEU A 95 -7.36 0.15 0.97
N ARG A 96 -7.21 1.28 1.65
CA ARG A 96 -8.30 2.14 2.06
C ARG A 96 -8.12 3.53 1.49
N PRO A 97 -9.21 4.20 1.06
CA PRO A 97 -9.15 5.62 0.77
C PRO A 97 -8.62 6.39 1.98
N VAL A 98 -7.69 7.29 1.72
CA VAL A 98 -7.13 8.17 2.75
C VAL A 98 -8.00 9.41 2.79
N SER A 99 -8.60 9.69 3.96
CA SER A 99 -9.39 10.91 4.16
C SER A 99 -8.51 12.15 4.11
N GLU A 100 -9.10 13.31 3.82
CA GLU A 100 -8.37 14.57 3.80
C GLU A 100 -7.74 14.90 5.16
N ALA A 101 -8.43 14.57 6.25
CA ALA A 101 -7.89 14.71 7.61
C ALA A 101 -6.64 13.85 7.80
N ASN A 102 -6.69 12.58 7.39
CA ASN A 102 -5.53 11.69 7.46
C ASN A 102 -4.37 12.23 6.60
N TRP A 103 -4.65 12.79 5.42
CA TRP A 103 -3.63 13.43 4.59
C TRP A 103 -2.94 14.60 5.29
N ARG A 104 -3.71 15.46 5.97
CA ARG A 104 -3.15 16.57 6.75
C ARG A 104 -2.32 16.07 7.93
N ASP A 105 -2.82 15.08 8.66
CA ASP A 105 -2.09 14.46 9.76
C ASP A 105 -0.76 13.85 9.28
N MET A 106 -0.77 13.23 8.10
CA MET A 106 0.42 12.67 7.47
C MET A 106 1.44 13.76 7.08
N ALA A 107 0.96 14.88 6.54
CA ALA A 107 1.80 16.02 6.19
C ALA A 107 2.40 16.69 7.44
N ASP A 108 1.58 16.91 8.47
CA ASP A 108 1.99 17.48 9.75
C ASP A 108 3.02 16.58 10.44
N ASP A 109 2.81 15.26 10.45
CA ASP A 109 3.75 14.29 11.01
C ASP A 109 5.12 14.35 10.33
N GLN A 110 5.12 14.57 9.01
CA GLN A 110 6.34 14.72 8.21
C GLN A 110 7.06 16.03 8.53
N ASP A 111 6.35 17.15 8.62
CA ASP A 111 6.93 18.47 8.88
C ASP A 111 7.50 18.59 10.30
N HIS A 112 6.86 17.93 11.28
CA HIS A 112 7.28 17.99 12.68
C HIS A 112 8.23 16.86 13.08
N GLY A 113 8.57 15.93 12.18
CA GLY A 113 9.46 14.80 12.46
C GLY A 113 8.97 13.87 13.58
N ARG A 114 7.66 13.85 13.89
CA ARG A 114 7.09 13.12 15.03
C ARG A 114 7.06 11.60 14.80
N ARG A 115 6.99 11.17 13.54
CA ARG A 115 7.07 9.76 13.14
C ARG A 115 8.33 9.48 12.36
N SER A 116 8.81 8.24 12.43
CA SER A 116 9.82 7.76 11.49
C SER A 116 9.29 8.00 10.09
N VAL A 117 10.00 8.83 9.32
CA VAL A 117 9.72 9.18 7.91
C VAL A 117 9.05 8.01 7.21
N TRP A 118 7.85 8.24 6.66
CA TRP A 118 7.11 7.25 5.89
C TRP A 118 8.04 6.67 4.84
N LYS A 119 8.55 5.46 5.08
CA LYS A 119 9.69 4.92 4.32
C LYS A 119 9.33 4.57 2.88
N PHE A 120 8.03 4.41 2.61
CA PHE A 120 7.54 3.91 1.34
C PHE A 120 6.26 4.65 0.96
N VAL A 121 6.25 5.19 -0.26
CA VAL A 121 5.06 5.66 -0.96
C VAL A 121 4.98 4.82 -2.23
N GLY A 122 3.86 4.11 -2.41
CA GLY A 122 3.59 3.43 -3.66
C GLY A 122 3.28 4.48 -4.73
N LEU A 123 4.18 4.66 -5.69
CA LEU A 123 3.92 5.45 -6.88
C LEU A 123 3.68 4.48 -8.03
N ASP A 124 2.61 4.71 -8.79
CA ASP A 124 2.29 3.97 -10.01
C ASP A 124 3.23 4.38 -11.15
N LEU A 125 4.52 4.10 -10.97
CA LEU A 125 5.57 4.41 -11.96
C LEU A 125 5.81 3.24 -12.91
N PHE A 126 5.47 2.02 -12.48
CA PHE A 126 5.79 0.79 -13.20
C PHE A 126 4.51 0.00 -13.44
N ASN A 127 4.10 -0.05 -14.69
CA ASN A 127 3.02 -0.89 -15.19
C ASN A 127 3.56 -1.77 -16.34
N ASP A 128 2.71 -2.56 -16.98
CA ASP A 128 3.15 -3.43 -18.08
C ASP A 128 3.69 -2.63 -19.29
N GLU A 129 3.36 -1.34 -19.39
CA GLU A 129 3.85 -0.42 -20.42
C GLU A 129 5.15 0.30 -19.99
N THR A 130 5.35 0.52 -18.68
CA THR A 130 6.55 1.13 -18.09
C THR A 130 7.36 0.07 -17.33
N PRO A 131 8.35 -0.57 -17.98
CA PRO A 131 9.09 -1.67 -17.37
C PRO A 131 9.76 -1.23 -16.07
N THR A 132 9.79 -2.15 -15.12
CA THR A 132 10.47 -1.93 -13.84
C THR A 132 11.91 -1.48 -14.05
N LEU A 133 12.47 -0.67 -13.15
CA LEU A 133 13.88 -0.24 -13.23
C LEU A 133 14.83 -1.41 -13.47
N ARG A 134 14.53 -2.59 -12.93
CA ARG A 134 15.32 -3.81 -13.16
C ARG A 134 15.28 -4.31 -14.59
N GLN A 135 14.10 -4.30 -15.24
CA GLN A 135 14.00 -4.63 -16.66
C GLN A 135 14.75 -3.60 -17.50
N LEU A 136 14.61 -2.32 -17.17
CA LEU A 136 15.35 -1.23 -17.83
C LEU A 136 16.88 -1.43 -17.73
N LEU A 137 17.38 -1.80 -16.53
CA LEU A 137 18.79 -2.12 -16.31
C LEU A 137 19.23 -3.41 -17.03
N ALA A 138 18.40 -4.44 -17.04
CA ALA A 138 18.68 -5.70 -17.73
C ALA A 138 18.74 -5.50 -19.26
N ASP A 139 17.88 -4.65 -19.82
CA ASP A 139 17.88 -4.29 -21.23
C ASP A 139 19.14 -3.48 -21.58
N GLU A 140 19.58 -2.56 -20.71
CA GLU A 140 20.86 -1.85 -20.89
C GLU A 140 22.06 -2.80 -20.87
N GLU A 141 22.09 -3.75 -19.93
CA GLU A 141 23.17 -4.74 -19.83
C GLU A 141 23.18 -5.72 -21.01
N GLY A 142 21.99 -6.14 -21.49
CA GLY A 142 21.82 -6.95 -22.68
C GLY A 142 22.32 -6.24 -23.94
N SER A 143 21.96 -4.97 -24.11
CA SER A 143 22.36 -4.13 -25.24
C SER A 143 23.89 -3.90 -25.28
N ARG A 144 24.56 -3.80 -24.13
CA ARG A 144 26.03 -3.68 -24.05
C ARG A 144 26.77 -4.95 -24.47
N ARG A 145 26.15 -6.13 -24.33
CA ARG A 145 26.78 -7.43 -24.67
C ARG A 145 26.60 -7.84 -26.12
N SER A 146 25.60 -7.32 -26.83
CA SER A 146 25.56 -7.43 -28.29
C SER A 146 26.62 -6.50 -28.88
N THR A 147 27.80 -7.06 -29.17
CA THR A 147 28.73 -6.44 -30.11
C THR A 147 27.96 -6.07 -31.38
N PRO A 148 28.19 -4.87 -31.95
CA PRO A 148 27.40 -4.36 -33.05
C PRO A 148 27.59 -5.26 -34.28
N LYS A 149 26.67 -6.21 -34.49
CA LYS A 149 26.36 -6.67 -35.83
C LYS A 149 25.79 -5.45 -36.52
N SER A 150 26.51 -4.96 -37.53
CA SER A 150 26.09 -3.94 -38.50
C SER A 150 24.56 -3.92 -38.66
N ILE A 151 23.88 -2.98 -37.97
CA ILE A 151 22.44 -2.74 -38.08
C ILE A 151 22.26 -1.46 -38.88
N ASN A 152 21.46 -1.59 -39.93
CA ASN A 152 21.08 -0.56 -40.87
C ASN A 152 20.33 0.58 -40.15
N ASN A 153 20.57 1.79 -40.64
CA ASN A 153 20.43 3.07 -39.93
C ASN A 153 18.99 3.63 -39.86
N GLN A 154 17.94 2.83 -39.65
CA GLN A 154 16.55 3.29 -39.84
C GLN A 154 15.64 3.43 -38.61
N ASP A 155 15.93 2.88 -37.42
CA ASP A 155 14.99 2.91 -36.28
C ASP A 155 15.56 3.52 -34.99
N VAL A 156 15.92 4.81 -34.99
CA VAL A 156 16.38 5.56 -33.79
C VAL A 156 15.41 6.70 -33.40
N THR A 157 14.19 6.71 -33.93
CA THR A 157 13.23 7.80 -33.70
C THR A 157 12.46 7.69 -32.37
N GLY A 158 12.26 6.49 -31.82
CA GLY A 158 11.44 6.28 -30.62
C GLY A 158 12.04 6.76 -29.29
N VAL A 159 13.34 6.58 -29.08
CA VAL A 159 13.99 6.89 -27.76
C VAL A 159 14.15 8.40 -27.52
N ARG A 160 14.16 9.22 -28.57
CA ARG A 160 14.25 10.68 -28.44
C ARG A 160 12.98 11.27 -27.81
N HIS A 161 11.81 10.69 -28.09
CA HIS A 161 10.54 11.26 -27.65
C HIS A 161 10.34 11.22 -26.13
N ILE A 162 10.83 10.18 -25.44
CA ILE A 162 10.70 10.03 -23.97
C ILE A 162 11.59 11.03 -23.21
N ARG A 163 12.77 11.33 -23.77
CA ARG A 163 13.69 12.29 -23.15
C ARG A 163 13.15 13.72 -23.23
N ASP A 164 12.48 14.04 -24.33
CA ASP A 164 11.88 15.35 -24.55
C ASP A 164 10.64 15.55 -23.65
N THR A 165 9.79 14.53 -23.46
CA THR A 165 8.64 14.63 -22.54
C THR A 165 9.05 14.75 -21.07
N LEU A 166 10.12 14.07 -20.63
CA LEU A 166 10.65 14.23 -19.27
C LEU A 166 11.25 15.62 -19.03
N ALA A 167 11.93 16.18 -20.02
CA ALA A 167 12.50 17.52 -19.93
C ALA A 167 11.40 18.59 -19.81
N ASP A 168 10.31 18.45 -20.56
CA ASP A 168 9.18 19.38 -20.49
C ASP A 168 8.39 19.24 -19.18
N ALA A 169 8.13 18.02 -18.69
CA ALA A 169 7.52 17.82 -17.38
C ALA A 169 8.34 18.47 -16.24
N SER A 170 9.67 18.35 -16.28
CA SER A 170 10.57 18.99 -15.32
C SER A 170 10.49 20.52 -15.36
N LYS A 171 10.41 21.14 -16.55
CA LYS A 171 10.23 22.59 -16.68
C LYS A 171 8.89 23.05 -16.11
N THR A 172 7.84 22.28 -16.37
CA THR A 172 6.48 22.62 -15.89
C THR A 172 6.40 22.59 -14.36
N LEU A 173 7.04 21.61 -13.73
CA LEU A 173 7.15 21.53 -12.26
C LEU A 173 7.98 22.68 -11.66
N GLN A 174 9.07 23.09 -12.31
CA GLN A 174 9.86 24.24 -11.86
C GLN A 174 9.04 25.55 -11.93
N HIS A 175 8.26 25.74 -12.99
CA HIS A 175 7.37 26.90 -13.11
C HIS A 175 6.26 26.88 -12.06
N ALA A 176 5.62 25.73 -11.81
CA ALA A 176 4.61 25.61 -10.76
C ALA A 176 5.17 25.99 -9.38
N LYS A 177 6.38 25.49 -9.04
CA LYS A 177 7.05 25.78 -7.77
C LYS A 177 7.44 27.26 -7.60
N SER A 178 7.76 27.96 -8.69
CA SER A 178 8.02 29.41 -8.65
C SER A 178 6.76 30.24 -8.40
N ARG A 179 5.59 29.82 -8.87
CA ARG A 179 4.33 30.55 -8.65
C ARG A 179 3.85 30.46 -7.20
N THR A 180 3.88 29.26 -6.62
CA THR A 180 3.47 29.06 -5.22
C THR A 180 4.31 29.86 -4.23
N ARG A 181 5.59 30.12 -4.57
CA ARG A 181 6.48 30.95 -3.74
C ARG A 181 6.13 32.43 -3.77
N VAL A 182 5.56 32.94 -4.86
CA VAL A 182 5.16 34.35 -4.98
C VAL A 182 3.86 34.60 -4.23
N ASP A 183 2.91 33.66 -4.29
CA ASP A 183 1.63 33.80 -3.60
C ASP A 183 1.81 33.80 -2.07
N LEU A 184 2.71 32.97 -1.54
CA LEU A 184 3.08 32.95 -0.11
C LEU A 184 3.78 34.23 0.39
N GLN A 185 4.38 35.03 -0.51
CA GLN A 185 4.96 36.32 -0.15
C GLN A 185 3.93 37.46 -0.18
N MET A 186 2.85 37.34 -0.96
CA MET A 186 1.79 38.35 -0.97
C MET A 186 0.81 38.19 0.20
N GLU A 187 0.68 37.00 0.78
CA GLU A 187 -0.20 36.76 1.94
C GLU A 187 0.42 37.21 3.28
N ASN A 188 1.69 37.63 3.28
CA ASN A 188 2.43 38.12 4.46
C ASN A 188 2.70 39.65 4.42
N LEU A 189 1.97 40.39 3.57
CA LEU A 189 1.96 41.86 3.51
C LEU A 189 0.58 42.39 3.85
#